data_AF-S7WU08-F1
#
_entry.id   AF-S7WU08-F1
#
_cell.length_a   1.000
_cell.length_b   1.000
_cell.length_c   1.000
_cell.angle_alpha   90.00
_cell.angle_beta   90.00
_cell.angle_gamma   90.00
#
_symmetry.space_group_name_H-M   'P 1'
#
loop_
_entity.id
_entity.type
_entity.pdbx_description
1 polymer ?
#
loop_
_entity_poly.entity_id
_entity_poly.type
_entity_poly.pdbx_seq_one_letter_code
_entity_poly.pdbx_strand_id
1 'polypeptide(L)'
;MQDTRYQVFISTSGNEMQPERAVLTQTLVGMGFFSWGLEQRTPLSTSIARRQIDDCDYVVILLGSQYGEQSASGVGYMHLEYIYAMTKQKPVIVFMHEDPDSRDLQLQDNKPELKEKFKESQIQIPSATHL
;
A
#
# COMPACT_ATOMS: atom_id res chain seq x y z
N MET A 1 -28.40 -13.78 -10.80
CA MET A 1 -26.98 -13.43 -11.03
C MET A 1 -26.42 -13.07 -9.66
N GLN A 2 -25.35 -13.73 -9.21
CA GLN A 2 -24.76 -13.41 -7.91
C GLN A 2 -24.17 -12.01 -8.00
N ASP A 3 -24.54 -11.17 -7.03
CA ASP A 3 -24.00 -9.84 -6.83
C ASP A 3 -22.59 -10.01 -6.24
N THR A 4 -21.62 -10.39 -7.08
CA THR A 4 -20.24 -10.67 -6.65
C THR A 4 -19.59 -9.36 -6.25
N ARG A 5 -19.43 -9.15 -4.94
CA ARG A 5 -18.73 -8.00 -4.38
C ARG A 5 -17.27 -8.36 -4.17
N TYR A 6 -16.38 -7.68 -4.86
CA TYR A 6 -14.95 -7.84 -4.69
C TYR A 6 -14.48 -7.14 -3.41
N GLN A 7 -13.52 -7.76 -2.72
CA GLN A 7 -12.84 -7.24 -1.54
C GLN A 7 -11.43 -6.80 -1.93
N VAL A 8 -11.08 -5.55 -1.64
CA VAL A 8 -9.81 -4.93 -2.05
C VAL A 8 -9.08 -4.45 -0.80
N PHE A 9 -7.88 -4.98 -0.57
CA PHE A 9 -7.00 -4.48 0.50
C PHE A 9 -6.10 -3.37 -0.05
N ILE A 10 -6.15 -2.19 0.56
CA ILE A 10 -5.37 -1.01 0.16
C ILE A 10 -4.25 -0.80 1.17
N SER A 11 -3.01 -0.83 0.69
CA SER A 11 -1.82 -0.39 1.42
C SER A 11 -1.22 0.87 0.81
N THR A 12 -0.51 1.64 1.62
CA THR A 12 0.11 2.92 1.26
C THR A 12 1.52 3.00 1.80
N SER A 13 2.40 3.70 1.10
CA SER A 13 3.75 3.98 1.57
C SER A 13 3.77 4.78 2.88
N GLY A 14 2.84 5.71 3.08
CA GLY A 14 2.70 6.46 4.32
C GLY A 14 1.42 7.29 4.39
N ASN A 15 1.43 8.31 5.26
CA ASN A 15 0.30 9.21 5.50
C ASN A 15 0.19 10.33 4.45
N GLU A 16 1.24 10.55 3.67
CA GLU A 16 1.23 11.46 2.53
C GLU A 16 0.26 11.02 1.42
N MET A 17 -0.17 9.76 1.44
CA MET A 17 -1.08 9.15 0.46
C MET A 17 -2.54 9.11 0.93
N GLN A 18 -2.89 9.75 2.05
CA GLN A 18 -4.28 9.76 2.53
C GLN A 18 -5.28 10.35 1.52
N PRO A 19 -4.98 11.43 0.78
CA PRO A 19 -5.88 11.95 -0.25
C PRO A 19 -6.17 10.92 -1.36
N GLU A 20 -5.13 10.29 -1.90
CA GLU A 20 -5.22 9.28 -2.95
C GLU A 20 -5.96 8.04 -2.45
N ARG A 21 -5.66 7.60 -1.23
CA ARG A 21 -6.37 6.49 -0.57
C ARG A 21 -7.85 6.79 -0.41
N ALA A 22 -8.22 8.01 -0.04
CA ALA A 22 -9.62 8.41 0.13
C ALA A 22 -10.38 8.37 -1.20
N VAL A 23 -9.79 8.91 -2.27
CA VAL A 23 -10.37 8.87 -3.63
C VAL A 23 -10.53 7.42 -4.11
N LEU A 24 -9.50 6.59 -3.94
CA LEU A 24 -9.56 5.18 -4.32
C LEU A 24 -10.66 4.44 -3.54
N THR A 25 -10.70 4.63 -2.22
CA THR A 25 -11.72 4.03 -1.35
C THR A 25 -13.13 4.42 -1.80
N GLN A 26 -13.37 5.71 -2.03
CA GLN A 26 -14.67 6.20 -2.47
C GLN A 26 -15.06 5.65 -3.85
N THR A 27 -14.09 5.53 -4.76
CA THR A 27 -14.30 4.96 -6.09
C THR A 27 -14.69 3.49 -6.01
N LEU A 28 -13.95 2.69 -5.25
CA LEU A 28 -14.22 1.25 -5.07
C LEU A 28 -15.60 1.03 -4.44
N VAL A 29 -15.95 1.80 -3.40
CA VAL A 29 -17.28 1.74 -2.78
C VAL A 29 -18.38 2.15 -3.76
N GLY A 30 -18.16 3.18 -4.58
CA GLY A 30 -19.09 3.60 -5.63
C GLY A 30 -19.32 2.54 -6.71
N MET A 31 -18.34 1.66 -6.93
CA MET A 31 -18.44 0.50 -7.82
C MET A 31 -19.07 -0.74 -7.15
N GLY A 32 -19.42 -0.66 -5.86
CA GLY A 32 -19.99 -1.77 -5.10
C GLY A 32 -18.96 -2.74 -4.50
N PHE A 33 -17.68 -2.37 -4.47
CA PHE A 33 -16.61 -3.17 -3.87
C PHE A 33 -16.43 -2.84 -2.39
N PHE A 34 -15.92 -3.80 -1.63
CA PHE A 34 -15.50 -3.60 -0.26
C PHE A 34 -14.01 -3.25 -0.24
N SER A 35 -13.67 -2.12 0.36
CA SER A 35 -12.28 -1.70 0.54
C SER A 35 -11.85 -1.85 2.00
N TRP A 36 -10.70 -2.49 2.21
CA TRP A 36 -10.00 -2.53 3.49
C TRP A 36 -8.74 -1.69 3.43
N GLY A 37 -8.33 -1.18 4.58
CA GLY A 37 -7.05 -0.50 4.73
C GLY A 37 -6.87 -0.10 6.18
N LEU A 38 -5.62 0.02 6.59
CA LEU A 38 -5.27 0.42 7.95
C LEU A 38 -4.97 1.91 8.02
N GLU A 39 -5.53 2.58 9.03
CA GLU A 39 -5.21 4.00 9.28
C GLU A 39 -3.88 4.17 10.01
N GLN A 40 -3.51 3.22 10.87
CA GLN A 40 -2.26 3.23 11.64
C GLN A 40 -1.58 1.87 11.59
N ARG A 41 -0.26 1.86 11.42
CA ARG A 41 0.52 0.63 11.31
C ARG A 41 1.29 0.35 12.59
N THR A 42 0.92 -0.74 13.25
CA THR A 42 1.47 -1.18 14.52
C THR A 42 1.70 -2.69 14.49
N PRO A 43 2.45 -3.25 15.45
CA PRO A 43 2.58 -4.71 15.55
C PRO A 43 1.22 -5.41 15.67
N LEU A 44 0.23 -4.80 16.33
CA LEU A 44 -1.11 -5.34 16.46
C LEU A 44 -1.85 -5.33 15.11
N SER A 45 -1.82 -4.20 14.40
CA SER A 45 -2.52 -4.07 13.11
C SER A 45 -1.91 -4.92 11.99
N THR A 46 -0.66 -5.39 12.15
CA THR A 46 -0.04 -6.36 11.21
C THR A 46 -0.83 -7.66 11.13
N SER A 47 -1.35 -8.17 12.25
CA SER A 47 -2.15 -9.39 12.26
C SER A 47 -3.50 -9.19 11.56
N ILE A 48 -4.09 -8.00 11.71
CA ILE A 48 -5.32 -7.59 11.03
C ILE A 48 -5.08 -7.46 9.52
N ALA A 49 -3.98 -6.82 9.11
CA ALA A 49 -3.58 -6.70 7.71
C ALA A 49 -3.47 -8.06 7.04
N ARG A 50 -2.78 -9.01 7.67
CA ARG A 50 -2.61 -10.37 7.13
C ARG A 50 -3.94 -11.08 6.92
N ARG A 51 -4.85 -10.99 7.90
CA ARG A 51 -6.20 -11.56 7.77
C ARG A 51 -6.98 -10.90 6.62
N GLN A 52 -6.93 -9.58 6.52
CA GLN A 52 -7.57 -8.86 5.43
C GLN A 52 -6.95 -9.20 4.06
N ILE A 53 -5.64 -9.40 3.99
CA ILE A 53 -4.99 -9.86 2.75
C ILE A 53 -5.45 -11.28 2.40
N ASP A 54 -5.58 -12.17 3.39
CA ASP A 54 -6.09 -13.54 3.17
C ASP A 54 -7.51 -13.55 2.61
N ASP A 55 -8.38 -12.65 3.09
CA ASP A 55 -9.79 -12.61 2.71
C ASP A 55 -10.06 -11.76 1.44
N CYS A 56 -9.10 -10.96 0.96
CA CYS A 56 -9.31 -10.06 -0.18
C CYS A 56 -9.14 -10.75 -1.55
N ASP A 57 -9.76 -10.19 -2.58
CA ASP A 57 -9.61 -10.61 -3.98
C ASP A 57 -8.44 -9.89 -4.67
N TYR A 58 -8.18 -8.64 -4.30
CA TYR A 58 -7.10 -7.81 -4.85
C TYR A 58 -6.37 -7.05 -3.75
N VAL A 59 -5.07 -6.86 -3.94
CA VAL A 59 -4.25 -5.94 -3.14
C VAL A 59 -3.87 -4.75 -4.00
N VAL A 60 -4.16 -3.54 -3.54
CA VAL A 60 -3.72 -2.30 -4.17
C VAL A 60 -2.68 -1.64 -3.28
N ILE A 61 -1.54 -1.27 -3.84
CA ILE A 61 -0.46 -0.56 -3.15
C ILE A 61 -0.30 0.82 -3.77
N LEU A 62 -0.34 1.85 -2.93
CA LEU A 62 -0.10 3.25 -3.32
C LEU A 62 1.27 3.70 -2.81
N LEU A 63 2.21 3.92 -3.72
CA LEU A 63 3.57 4.38 -3.43
C LEU A 63 3.69 5.88 -3.72
N GLY A 64 3.87 6.65 -2.66
CA GLY A 64 4.10 8.09 -2.67
C GLY A 64 5.59 8.44 -2.67
N SER A 65 6.03 9.09 -1.60
CA SER A 65 7.42 9.57 -1.46
C SER A 65 8.02 9.33 -0.07
N GLN A 66 7.30 8.65 0.82
CA GLN A 66 7.80 8.26 2.14
C GLN A 66 8.00 6.75 2.21
N TYR A 67 8.95 6.29 3.01
CA TYR A 67 9.08 4.86 3.34
C TYR A 67 7.98 4.39 4.31
N GLY A 68 7.49 5.31 5.13
CA GLY A 68 6.44 5.08 6.11
C GLY A 68 6.88 4.40 7.40
N GLU A 69 5.87 3.91 8.12
CA GLU A 69 6.04 3.24 9.41
C GLU A 69 6.76 1.90 9.26
N GLN A 70 7.70 1.64 10.18
CA GLN A 70 8.57 0.46 10.17
C GLN A 70 8.21 -0.49 11.30
N SER A 71 8.37 -1.78 11.04
CA SER A 71 8.31 -2.80 12.08
C SER A 71 9.54 -2.73 12.99
N ALA A 72 9.54 -3.53 14.07
CA ALA A 72 10.69 -3.68 14.96
C ALA A 72 11.97 -4.17 14.25
N SER A 73 11.85 -4.81 13.09
CA SER A 73 13.01 -5.23 12.27
C SER A 73 13.49 -4.14 11.30
N GLY A 74 12.89 -2.95 11.33
CA GLY A 74 13.25 -1.83 10.46
C GLY A 74 12.74 -1.94 9.02
N VAL A 75 11.88 -2.92 8.73
CA VAL A 75 11.23 -3.09 7.42
C VAL A 75 9.87 -2.38 7.43
N GLY A 76 9.58 -1.62 6.37
CA GLY A 76 8.31 -0.90 6.23
C GLY A 76 7.12 -1.85 6.26
N TYR A 77 6.05 -1.48 6.96
CA TYR A 77 4.86 -2.33 7.05
C TYR A 77 4.20 -2.58 5.70
N MET A 78 4.14 -1.57 4.82
CA MET A 78 3.65 -1.74 3.44
C MET A 78 4.48 -2.77 2.67
N HIS A 79 5.80 -2.77 2.86
CA HIS A 79 6.67 -3.76 2.23
C HIS A 79 6.39 -5.18 2.76
N LEU A 80 6.16 -5.32 4.08
CA LEU A 80 5.77 -6.61 4.67
C LEU A 80 4.40 -7.09 4.16
N GLU A 81 3.46 -6.19 3.95
CA GLU A 81 2.14 -6.47 3.37
C GLU A 81 2.26 -6.91 1.91
N TYR A 82 3.11 -6.25 1.11
CA TYR A 82 3.44 -6.65 -0.26
C TYR A 82 4.00 -8.07 -0.32
N ILE A 83 5.06 -8.36 0.46
CA ILE A 83 5.65 -9.71 0.51
C ILE A 83 4.57 -10.72 0.89
N TYR A 84 3.76 -10.42 1.91
CA TYR A 84 2.71 -11.34 2.34
C TYR A 84 1.67 -11.61 1.24
N ALA A 85 1.19 -10.57 0.55
CA ALA A 85 0.28 -10.71 -0.58
C ALA A 85 0.86 -11.59 -1.70
N MET A 86 2.14 -11.41 -2.02
CA MET A 86 2.84 -12.24 -3.01
C MET A 86 2.94 -13.71 -2.57
N THR A 87 3.25 -13.97 -1.30
CA THR A 87 3.28 -15.36 -0.77
C THR A 87 1.91 -16.03 -0.81
N LYS A 88 0.82 -15.24 -0.72
CA LYS A 88 -0.56 -15.71 -0.83
C LYS A 88 -1.07 -15.72 -2.28
N GLN A 89 -0.20 -15.40 -3.25
CA GLN A 89 -0.53 -15.32 -4.67
C GLN A 89 -1.74 -14.43 -4.96
N LYS A 90 -1.90 -13.36 -4.16
CA LYS A 90 -2.95 -12.37 -4.39
C LYS A 90 -2.58 -11.52 -5.61
N PRO A 91 -3.53 -11.21 -6.51
CA PRO A 91 -3.31 -10.20 -7.54
C PRO A 91 -2.97 -8.85 -6.89
N VAL A 92 -1.77 -8.32 -7.19
CA VAL A 92 -1.30 -7.03 -6.65
C VAL A 92 -1.25 -5.98 -7.77
N ILE A 93 -1.87 -4.84 -7.52
CA ILE A 93 -1.81 -3.66 -8.39
C ILE A 93 -1.03 -2.58 -7.64
N VAL A 94 0.01 -2.03 -8.28
CA VAL A 94 0.87 -1.02 -7.67
C VAL A 94 0.74 0.29 -8.43
N PHE A 95 0.29 1.33 -7.76
CA PHE A 95 0.35 2.70 -8.26
C PHE A 95 1.57 3.37 -7.63
N MET A 96 2.50 3.81 -8.48
CA MET A 96 3.73 4.47 -8.05
C MET A 96 3.79 5.85 -8.69
N HIS A 97 4.15 6.86 -7.90
CA HIS A 97 4.41 8.18 -8.44
C HIS A 97 5.65 8.11 -9.36
N GLU A 98 5.54 8.64 -10.58
CA GLU A 98 6.61 8.56 -11.60
C GLU A 98 7.90 9.26 -11.14
N ASP A 99 7.75 10.41 -10.48
CA ASP A 99 8.86 11.13 -9.84
C ASP A 99 8.54 11.46 -8.37
N PRO A 100 8.87 10.57 -7.42
CA PRO A 100 8.64 10.80 -6.00
C PRO A 100 9.43 11.99 -5.43
N ASP A 101 10.60 12.29 -6.00
CA ASP A 101 11.51 13.34 -5.55
C ASP A 101 11.00 14.74 -6.00
N SER A 102 10.08 14.80 -6.98
CA SER A 102 9.42 16.03 -7.43
C SER A 102 8.25 16.50 -6.55
N ARG A 103 7.71 15.65 -5.68
CA ARG A 103 6.58 16.03 -4.79
C ARG A 103 7.02 17.07 -3.76
N ASP A 104 6.07 17.80 -3.18
CA ASP A 104 6.35 18.78 -2.12
C ASP A 104 7.19 18.16 -1.00
N LEU A 105 8.18 18.91 -0.49
CA LEU A 105 9.10 18.44 0.56
C LEU A 105 8.38 17.94 1.82
N GLN A 106 7.18 18.46 2.11
CA GLN A 106 6.34 18.02 3.24
C GLN A 106 5.80 16.59 3.07
N LEU A 107 5.71 16.12 1.82
CA LEU A 107 5.25 14.77 1.46
C LEU A 107 6.43 13.79 1.32
N GLN A 108 7.67 14.25 1.46
CA GLN A 108 8.87 13.42 1.39
C GLN A 108 9.41 13.10 2.78
N ASP A 109 10.23 12.05 2.86
CA ASP A 109 11.01 11.78 4.07
C ASP A 109 12.16 12.79 4.23
N ASN A 110 12.32 13.35 5.43
CA ASN A 110 13.41 14.29 5.73
C ASN A 110 14.72 13.58 6.12
N LYS A 111 14.65 12.28 6.44
CA LYS A 111 15.82 11.49 6.86
C LYS A 111 16.44 10.79 5.65
N PRO A 112 17.75 10.94 5.40
CA PRO A 112 18.41 10.32 4.24
C PRO A 112 18.27 8.78 4.25
N GLU A 113 18.36 8.16 5.42
CA GLU A 113 18.18 6.71 5.61
C GLU A 113 16.81 6.20 5.12
N LEU A 114 15.74 7.00 5.30
CA LEU A 114 14.40 6.61 4.86
C LEU A 114 14.23 6.81 3.36
N LYS A 115 14.86 7.83 2.77
CA LYS A 115 14.91 8.02 1.32
C LYS A 115 15.59 6.84 0.62
N GLU A 116 16.70 6.35 1.16
CA GLU A 116 17.40 5.19 0.62
C GLU A 116 16.53 3.93 0.70
N LYS A 117 15.95 3.64 1.87
CA LYS A 117 15.02 2.51 2.04
C LYS A 117 13.81 2.58 1.11
N PHE A 118 13.27 3.78 0.87
CA PHE A 118 12.19 3.99 -0.08
C PHE A 118 12.62 3.62 -1.51
N LYS A 119 13.81 4.06 -1.94
CA LYS A 119 14.37 3.70 -3.25
C LYS A 119 14.60 2.19 -3.36
N GLU A 120 15.11 1.54 -2.32
CA GLU A 120 15.27 0.08 -2.29
C GLU A 120 13.94 -0.67 -2.38
N SER A 121 12.89 -0.18 -1.72
CA SER A 121 11.56 -0.80 -1.81
C SER A 121 10.95 -0.72 -3.20
N GLN A 122 11.17 0.38 -3.93
CA GLN A 122 10.69 0.53 -5.31
C GLN A 122 11.35 -0.46 -6.27
N ILE A 123 12.62 -0.83 -6.05
CA ILE A 123 13.31 -1.83 -6.86
C ILE A 123 12.69 -3.23 -6.64
N GLN A 124 12.27 -3.52 -5.41
CA GLN A 124 11.73 -4.83 -5.02
C GLN A 124 10.24 -4.98 -5.34
N ILE A 125 9.53 -3.88 -5.51
CA ILE A 125 8.12 -3.83 -5.89
C ILE A 125 8.07 -3.47 -7.39
N PRO A 126 8.04 -4.46 -8.31
CA PRO A 126 7.91 -4.17 -9.72
C PRO A 126 6.64 -3.38 -9.98
N SER A 127 6.77 -2.25 -10.69
CA SER A 127 5.60 -1.51 -11.18
C SER A 127 4.87 -2.39 -12.19
N ALA A 128 3.71 -2.90 -11.81
CA ALA A 128 2.79 -3.56 -12.73
C ALA A 128 1.99 -2.49 -13.48
N THR A 129 2.64 -1.77 -14.40
CA THR A 129 1.90 -1.01 -15.42
C THR A 129 1.77 -1.87 -16.67
N HIS A 130 0.87 -2.85 -16.64
CA HIS A 130 0.29 -3.42 -17.86
C HIS A 130 -1.23 -3.41 -17.70
N LEU A 131 -1.81 -2.22 -17.91
CA LEU A 131 -3.15 -2.08 -18.49
C LEU A 131 -2.98 -1.89 -19.99
#